data_AF-A0A2V8WBQ4-F1
#
_entry.id   AF-A0A2V8WBQ4-F1
#
_cell.length_a   1.000
_cell.length_b   1.000
_cell.length_c   1.000
_cell.angle_alpha   90.00
_cell.angle_beta   90.00
_cell.angle_gamma   90.00
#
_symmetry.space_group_name_H-M   'P 1'
#
loop_
_entity.id
_entity.type
_entity.pdbx_description
1 polymer ?
#
loop_
_entity_poly.entity_id
_entity_poly.type
_entity_poly.pdbx_seq_one_letter_code
_entity_poly.pdbx_strand_id
1 'polypeptide(L)'
;MIRYTRRNFIKRTVAAAGTAGFAAGCRRLQVTDRNDLSPGAIDGLRAKLKGRLIVLTDPLYESARRVFYWNAATERRPRVIVQCAHEEDALRAVEFARRHELEVAARAGGHSHLGWGCSNGLVVDLSGMKQIAIDPLRRTARA
;
A
#
# COMPACT_ATOMS: atom_id res chain seq x y z
N MET A 1 -45.21 -10.67 26.15
CA MET A 1 -44.42 -11.01 24.95
C MET A 1 -43.38 -9.92 24.74
N ILE A 2 -42.13 -10.14 25.15
CA ILE A 2 -41.09 -9.10 25.23
C ILE A 2 -40.45 -8.93 23.84
N ARG A 3 -40.56 -7.73 23.25
CA ARG A 3 -39.88 -7.38 21.98
C ARG A 3 -38.41 -7.05 22.24
N TYR A 4 -37.51 -7.87 21.70
CA TYR A 4 -36.07 -7.59 21.70
C TYR A 4 -35.75 -6.57 20.60
N THR A 5 -35.17 -5.42 20.96
CA THR A 5 -34.61 -4.45 20.01
C THR A 5 -33.08 -4.44 20.12
N ARG A 6 -32.40 -4.12 18.99
CA ARG A 6 -30.93 -4.10 18.84
C ARG A 6 -30.19 -3.34 19.96
N ARG A 7 -30.83 -2.32 20.54
CA ARG A 7 -30.29 -1.49 21.63
C ARG A 7 -30.15 -2.24 22.97
N ASN A 8 -30.99 -3.25 23.22
CA ASN A 8 -30.96 -4.04 24.46
C ASN A 8 -29.96 -5.22 24.40
N PHE A 9 -29.51 -5.61 23.20
CA PHE A 9 -28.50 -6.65 23.02
C PHE A 9 -27.10 -6.16 23.40
N ILE A 10 -26.73 -4.94 22.96
CA ILE A 10 -25.40 -4.35 23.22
C ILE A 10 -25.17 -4.03 24.70
N LYS A 11 -26.21 -3.63 25.44
CA LYS A 11 -26.10 -3.29 26.87
C LYS A 11 -25.85 -4.51 27.78
N ARG A 12 -26.11 -5.74 27.30
CA ARG A 12 -25.99 -6.96 28.12
C ARG A 12 -24.66 -7.70 27.94
N THR A 13 -23.89 -7.43 26.89
CA THR A 13 -22.64 -8.17 26.59
C THR A 13 -21.39 -7.62 27.28
N VAL A 14 -21.42 -6.42 27.86
CA VAL A 14 -20.23 -5.80 28.48
C VAL A 14 -20.00 -6.24 29.94
N ALA A 15 -20.91 -7.00 30.55
CA ALA A 15 -20.85 -7.31 31.99
C ALA A 15 -20.32 -8.71 32.38
N ALA A 16 -19.73 -9.49 31.47
CA ALA A 16 -19.28 -10.85 31.81
C ALA A 16 -17.98 -11.30 31.11
N ALA A 17 -16.85 -10.74 31.53
CA ALA A 17 -15.50 -11.35 31.55
C ALA A 17 -14.54 -10.28 32.10
N GLY A 18 -14.16 -10.22 33.38
CA GLY A 18 -13.77 -11.33 34.24
C GLY A 18 -12.25 -11.49 34.15
N THR A 19 -11.53 -10.74 34.98
CA THR A 19 -10.08 -10.79 35.23
C THR A 19 -9.61 -12.20 35.65
N ALA A 20 -8.63 -12.76 34.94
CA ALA A 20 -7.76 -13.82 35.46
C ALA A 20 -6.37 -13.71 34.82
N GLY A 21 -5.36 -13.49 35.66
CA GLY A 21 -3.96 -13.42 35.27
C GLY A 21 -3.40 -14.79 34.85
N PHE A 22 -2.46 -14.74 33.91
CA PHE A 22 -1.39 -15.72 33.79
C PHE A 22 -0.09 -14.93 33.62
N ALA A 23 0.67 -14.84 34.72
CA ALA A 23 2.03 -14.34 34.71
C ALA A 23 3.00 -15.45 34.29
N ALA A 24 4.14 -15.01 33.77
CA ALA A 24 5.40 -15.73 33.65
C ALA A 24 5.47 -16.83 32.57
N GLY A 25 6.22 -16.53 31.51
CA GLY A 25 6.76 -17.56 30.62
C GLY A 25 6.56 -17.33 29.13
N CYS A 26 6.01 -16.20 28.68
CA CYS A 26 6.06 -15.89 27.26
C CYS A 26 7.43 -15.27 26.96
N ARG A 27 8.41 -16.15 26.68
CA ARG A 27 9.59 -15.77 25.91
C ARG A 27 9.02 -15.02 24.71
N ARG A 28 9.20 -13.70 24.65
CA ARG A 28 8.67 -12.87 23.56
C ARG A 28 9.18 -13.56 22.31
N LEU A 29 8.30 -14.27 21.62
CA LEU A 29 8.57 -14.81 20.31
C LEU A 29 9.01 -13.57 19.55
N GLN A 30 10.29 -13.53 19.20
CA GLN A 30 10.72 -12.64 18.15
C GLN A 30 9.89 -13.12 16.96
N VAL A 31 8.80 -12.41 16.70
CA VAL A 31 8.27 -12.31 15.36
C VAL A 31 9.45 -11.72 14.62
N THR A 32 10.26 -12.59 14.02
CA THR A 32 11.16 -12.18 12.96
C THR A 32 10.24 -11.53 11.96
N ASP A 33 10.20 -10.20 11.95
CA ASP A 33 9.58 -9.43 10.89
C ASP A 33 10.27 -9.94 9.62
N ARG A 34 9.60 -10.82 8.87
CA ARG A 34 10.18 -11.45 7.67
C ARG A 34 10.36 -10.43 6.54
N ASN A 35 10.23 -9.15 6.84
CA ASN A 35 9.84 -8.15 5.89
C ASN A 35 10.38 -6.76 6.23
N ASP A 36 11.57 -6.60 6.82
CA ASP A 36 12.32 -5.36 6.72
C ASP A 36 13.10 -5.34 5.39
N LEU A 37 12.89 -4.31 4.58
CA LEU A 37 13.62 -4.17 3.31
C LEU A 37 14.98 -3.64 3.69
N SER A 38 16.04 -4.41 3.42
CA SER A 38 17.38 -3.95 3.72
C SER A 38 17.67 -2.65 2.97
N PRO A 39 18.44 -1.71 3.56
CA PRO A 39 18.84 -0.49 2.86
C PRO A 39 19.49 -0.79 1.49
N GLY A 40 20.33 -1.83 1.42
CA GLY A 40 20.94 -2.26 0.16
C GLY A 40 19.94 -2.76 -0.90
N ALA A 41 18.81 -3.37 -0.51
CA ALA A 41 17.77 -3.74 -1.46
C ALA A 41 17.06 -2.51 -2.02
N ILE A 42 16.79 -1.52 -1.17
CA ILE A 42 16.20 -0.22 -1.56
C ILE A 42 17.15 0.52 -2.50
N ASP A 43 18.42 0.65 -2.14
CA ASP A 43 19.43 1.34 -2.94
C ASP A 43 19.66 0.64 -4.28
N GLY A 44 19.68 -0.70 -4.27
CA GLY A 44 19.80 -1.51 -5.47
C GLY A 44 18.61 -1.37 -6.42
N LEU A 45 17.39 -1.16 -5.91
CA LEU A 45 16.25 -0.81 -6.76
C LEU A 45 16.33 0.65 -7.24
N ARG A 46 16.61 1.59 -6.33
CA ARG A 46 16.72 3.03 -6.62
C ARG A 46 17.71 3.30 -7.76
N ALA A 47 18.87 2.64 -7.76
CA ALA A 47 19.89 2.78 -8.79
C ALA A 47 19.47 2.28 -10.19
N LYS A 48 18.47 1.40 -10.27
CA LYS A 48 17.99 0.81 -11.54
C LYS A 48 16.79 1.55 -12.14
N LEU A 49 16.18 2.46 -11.39
CA LEU A 49 15.00 3.20 -11.82
C LEU A 49 15.41 4.48 -12.58
N LYS A 50 14.64 4.83 -13.60
CA LYS A 50 14.67 6.14 -14.24
C LYS A 50 13.77 7.13 -13.50
N GLY A 51 12.67 6.63 -12.99
CA GLY A 51 11.76 7.35 -12.10
C GLY A 51 12.28 7.45 -10.66
N ARG A 52 11.35 7.65 -9.72
CA ARG A 52 11.68 7.91 -8.32
C ARG A 52 11.19 6.78 -7.43
N LEU A 53 12.07 6.33 -6.54
CA LEU A 53 11.71 5.48 -5.41
C LEU A 53 11.50 6.34 -4.17
N ILE A 54 10.40 6.11 -3.45
CA ILE A 54 10.03 6.81 -2.23
C ILE A 54 9.74 5.78 -1.14
N VAL A 55 10.38 5.94 0.02
CA VAL A 55 10.19 5.11 1.23
C VAL A 55 9.80 5.98 2.42
N LEU A 56 9.45 5.35 3.54
CA LEU A 56 8.95 6.02 4.75
C LEU A 56 9.85 7.15 5.27
N THR A 57 11.18 7.04 5.08
CA THR A 57 12.17 8.03 5.52
C THR A 57 12.32 9.22 4.56
N ASP A 58 11.75 9.15 3.36
CA ASP A 58 11.86 10.22 2.37
C ASP A 58 10.94 11.40 2.72
N PRO A 59 11.38 12.67 2.60
CA PRO A 59 10.54 13.84 2.90
C PRO A 59 9.25 13.93 2.06
N LEU A 60 9.24 13.31 0.88
CA LEU A 60 8.09 13.29 -0.03
C LEU A 60 7.08 12.19 0.29
N TYR A 61 7.35 11.32 1.27
CA TYR A 61 6.53 10.14 1.52
C TYR A 61 5.07 10.47 1.85
N GLU A 62 4.85 11.40 2.77
CA GLU A 62 3.50 11.74 3.23
C GLU A 62 2.64 12.36 2.13
N SER A 63 3.23 13.13 1.21
CA SER A 63 2.51 13.65 0.05
C SER A 63 2.32 12.58 -1.04
N ALA A 64 3.34 11.75 -1.29
CA ALA A 64 3.29 10.73 -2.34
C ALA A 64 2.33 9.57 -2.04
N ARG A 65 2.09 9.23 -0.76
CA ARG A 65 1.12 8.18 -0.39
C ARG A 65 -0.33 8.64 -0.48
N ARG A 66 -0.59 9.95 -0.52
CA ARG A 66 -1.96 10.49 -0.58
C ARG A 66 -2.63 10.15 -1.91
N VAL A 67 -3.91 9.80 -1.81
CA VAL A 67 -4.79 9.59 -2.96
C VAL A 67 -6.03 10.46 -2.84
N PHE A 68 -6.75 10.62 -3.95
CA PHE A 68 -7.88 11.56 -4.05
C PHE A 68 -8.96 11.28 -3.01
N TYR A 69 -9.39 10.02 -2.88
CA TYR A 69 -10.33 9.60 -1.85
C TYR A 69 -9.57 9.22 -0.58
N TRP A 70 -9.29 10.19 0.30
CA TRP A 70 -8.55 9.95 1.54
C TRP A 70 -9.49 9.59 2.71
N ASN A 71 -9.48 8.32 3.14
CA ASN A 71 -10.31 7.78 4.22
C ASN A 71 -9.64 6.54 4.88
N ALA A 72 -10.28 5.94 5.87
CA ALA A 72 -9.73 4.79 6.61
C ALA A 72 -9.35 3.58 5.73
N ALA A 73 -9.97 3.38 4.57
CA ALA A 73 -9.64 2.30 3.64
C ALA A 73 -8.44 2.61 2.73
N THR A 74 -8.15 3.90 2.51
CA THR A 74 -7.13 4.40 1.58
C THR A 74 -5.94 5.07 2.27
N GLU A 75 -6.02 5.34 3.57
CA GLU A 75 -4.90 5.79 4.42
C GLU A 75 -3.92 4.64 4.70
N ARG A 76 -3.44 4.00 3.63
CA ARG A 76 -2.43 2.96 3.72
C ARG A 76 -1.04 3.58 3.89
N ARG A 77 -0.10 2.76 4.36
CA ARG A 77 1.31 3.14 4.53
C ARG A 77 2.17 2.19 3.68
N PRO A 78 2.30 2.44 2.37
CA PRO A 78 3.15 1.63 1.51
C PRO A 78 4.58 1.61 2.02
N ARG A 79 5.21 0.45 2.02
CA ARG A 79 6.64 0.32 2.32
C ARG A 79 7.51 0.95 1.24
N VAL A 80 7.05 0.88 -0.02
CA VAL A 80 7.74 1.44 -1.19
C VAL A 80 6.72 2.04 -2.15
N ILE A 81 7.02 3.22 -2.68
CA ILE A 81 6.29 3.83 -3.79
C ILE A 81 7.29 4.04 -4.93
N VAL A 82 7.00 3.47 -6.10
CA VAL A 82 7.80 3.67 -7.31
C VAL A 82 7.02 4.57 -8.26
N GLN A 83 7.44 5.83 -8.40
CA GLN A 83 6.91 6.74 -9.40
C GLN A 83 7.63 6.50 -10.72
N CYS A 84 6.99 5.76 -11.62
CA CYS A 84 7.55 5.33 -12.89
C CYS A 84 7.69 6.51 -13.85
N ALA A 85 8.86 6.63 -14.48
CA ALA A 85 9.09 7.52 -15.61
C ALA A 85 9.04 6.77 -16.95
N HIS A 86 9.33 5.48 -16.94
CA HIS A 86 9.35 4.61 -18.12
C HIS A 86 8.81 3.21 -17.79
N GLU A 87 8.45 2.43 -18.81
CA GLU A 87 7.84 1.09 -18.64
C GLU A 87 8.74 0.09 -17.89
N GLU A 88 10.08 0.17 -18.02
CA GLU A 88 10.94 -0.74 -17.26
C GLU A 88 10.99 -0.40 -15.76
N ASP A 89 10.59 0.80 -15.34
CA ASP A 89 10.43 1.09 -13.91
C ASP A 89 9.31 0.25 -13.31
N ALA A 90 8.19 0.10 -14.03
CA ALA A 90 7.07 -0.74 -13.60
C ALA A 90 7.49 -2.22 -13.55
N LEU A 91 8.22 -2.69 -14.57
CA LEU A 91 8.78 -4.05 -14.58
C LEU A 91 9.65 -4.29 -13.34
N ARG A 92 10.63 -3.41 -13.07
CA ARG A 92 11.54 -3.53 -11.93
C ARG A 92 10.81 -3.48 -10.59
N ALA A 93 9.78 -2.65 -10.48
CA ALA A 93 8.95 -2.55 -9.28
C ALA A 93 8.19 -3.86 -9.01
N VAL A 94 7.59 -4.47 -10.04
CA VAL A 94 6.88 -5.76 -9.93
C VAL A 94 7.86 -6.89 -9.59
N GLU A 95 9.02 -6.95 -10.22
CA GLU A 95 10.06 -7.94 -9.91
C GLU A 95 10.57 -7.80 -8.47
N PHE A 96 10.75 -6.56 -8.00
CA PHE A 96 11.13 -6.28 -6.62
C PHE A 96 10.04 -6.72 -5.65
N ALA A 97 8.78 -6.36 -5.91
CA ALA A 97 7.65 -6.80 -5.10
C ALA A 97 7.55 -8.32 -5.01
N ARG A 98 7.73 -9.02 -6.13
CA ARG A 98 7.77 -10.50 -6.16
C ARG A 98 8.90 -11.05 -5.28
N ARG A 99 10.12 -10.52 -5.41
CA ARG A 99 11.28 -11.01 -4.64
C ARG A 99 11.16 -10.77 -3.13
N HIS A 100 10.42 -9.74 -2.73
CA HIS A 100 10.24 -9.34 -1.34
C HIS A 100 8.81 -9.59 -0.82
N GLU A 101 8.02 -10.39 -1.54
CA GLU A 101 6.65 -10.79 -1.15
C GLU A 101 5.75 -9.61 -0.74
N LEU A 102 5.80 -8.51 -1.51
CA LEU A 102 5.03 -7.29 -1.24
C LEU A 102 3.66 -7.33 -1.93
N GLU A 103 2.61 -6.94 -1.21
CA GLU A 103 1.31 -6.59 -1.81
C GLU A 103 1.52 -5.45 -2.82
N VAL A 104 1.10 -5.64 -4.07
CA VAL A 104 1.24 -4.64 -5.14
C VAL A 104 -0.09 -3.92 -5.36
N ALA A 105 -0.03 -2.58 -5.44
CA ALA A 105 -1.10 -1.76 -5.98
C ALA A 105 -0.60 -0.96 -7.18
N ALA A 106 -1.37 -0.93 -8.26
CA ALA A 106 -1.12 -0.08 -9.41
C ALA A 106 -1.92 1.22 -9.29
N ARG A 107 -1.27 2.36 -9.49
CA ARG A 107 -1.86 3.68 -9.37
C ARG A 107 -1.56 4.52 -10.60
N ALA A 108 -2.61 4.96 -11.29
CA ALA A 108 -2.50 5.97 -12.35
C ALA A 108 -3.14 7.29 -11.87
N GLY A 109 -4.44 7.48 -12.10
CA GLY A 109 -5.15 8.71 -11.70
C GLY A 109 -5.54 8.79 -10.21
N GLY A 110 -5.43 7.70 -9.43
CA GLY A 110 -5.76 7.72 -8.00
C GLY A 110 -7.24 7.86 -7.65
N HIS A 111 -8.15 7.70 -8.62
CA HIS A 111 -9.61 7.86 -8.44
C HIS A 111 -10.36 6.55 -8.10
N SER A 112 -9.65 5.51 -7.68
CA SER A 112 -10.30 4.28 -7.22
C SER A 112 -10.99 4.56 -5.87
N HIS A 113 -12.32 4.64 -5.89
CA HIS A 113 -13.13 4.91 -4.70
C HIS A 113 -12.95 3.82 -3.63
N LEU A 114 -12.67 2.59 -4.06
CA LEU A 114 -12.45 1.43 -3.19
C LEU A 114 -10.98 1.28 -2.75
N GLY A 115 -10.09 2.20 -3.15
CA GLY A 115 -8.72 2.21 -2.67
C GLY A 115 -7.75 1.24 -3.35
N TRP A 116 -8.11 0.66 -4.49
CA TRP A 116 -7.25 -0.31 -5.22
C TRP A 116 -5.90 0.26 -5.68
N GLY A 117 -5.77 1.59 -5.74
CA GLY A 117 -4.51 2.27 -6.04
C GLY A 117 -3.57 2.44 -4.84
N CYS A 118 -3.87 1.82 -3.70
CA CYS A 118 -3.05 1.87 -2.49
C CYS A 118 -2.82 0.47 -1.94
N SER A 119 -1.63 0.22 -1.39
CA SER A 119 -1.27 -1.01 -0.68
C SER A 119 -0.49 -0.66 0.60
N ASN A 120 -0.32 -1.63 1.50
CA ASN A 120 0.72 -1.50 2.55
C ASN A 120 2.07 -2.04 2.08
N GLY A 121 2.14 -2.75 0.94
CA GLY A 121 3.38 -3.24 0.35
C GLY A 121 4.03 -2.21 -0.57
N LEU A 122 3.92 -2.44 -1.88
CA LEU A 122 4.49 -1.59 -2.93
C LEU A 122 3.39 -0.94 -3.77
N VAL A 123 3.53 0.36 -4.04
CA VAL A 123 2.69 1.08 -5.01
C VAL A 123 3.50 1.36 -6.27
N VAL A 124 3.02 0.86 -7.41
CA VAL A 124 3.50 1.22 -8.75
C VAL A 124 2.70 2.43 -9.21
N ASP A 125 3.33 3.60 -9.20
CA ASP A 125 2.72 4.89 -9.50
C ASP A 125 3.08 5.35 -10.92
N LEU A 126 2.12 5.19 -11.83
CA LEU A 126 2.17 5.55 -13.25
C LEU A 126 1.67 6.99 -13.49
N SER A 127 1.37 7.77 -12.44
CA SER A 127 0.78 9.11 -12.58
C SER A 127 1.63 10.06 -13.44
N GLY A 128 2.95 9.89 -13.47
CA GLY A 128 3.87 10.67 -14.29
C GLY A 128 3.98 10.23 -15.76
N MET A 129 3.49 9.03 -16.12
CA MET A 129 3.52 8.53 -17.50
C MET A 129 2.32 9.10 -18.27
N LYS A 130 2.53 10.25 -18.92
CA LYS A 130 1.49 11.04 -19.62
C LYS A 130 1.70 11.19 -21.12
N GLN A 131 2.65 10.46 -21.70
CA GLN A 131 2.92 10.54 -23.14
C GLN A 131 1.76 9.90 -23.92
N ILE A 132 1.33 10.55 -25.00
CA ILE A 132 0.28 10.06 -25.89
C ILE A 132 0.79 10.19 -27.32
N ALA A 133 0.84 9.06 -28.04
CA ALA A 133 1.13 9.03 -29.47
C ALA A 133 -0.18 8.96 -30.25
N ILE A 134 -0.35 9.86 -31.23
CA ILE A 134 -1.56 9.94 -32.07
C ILE A 134 -1.16 9.63 -33.51
N ASP A 135 -1.85 8.68 -34.13
CA ASP A 135 -1.81 8.43 -35.56
C ASP A 135 -3.09 9.00 -36.20
N PRO A 136 -3.01 10.16 -36.89
CA PRO A 136 -4.19 10.81 -37.48
C PRO A 136 -4.70 10.08 -38.72
N LEU A 137 -3.83 9.35 -39.45
CA LEU A 137 -4.23 8.59 -40.64
C LEU A 137 -5.03 7.35 -40.23
N ARG A 138 -4.57 6.64 -39.19
CA ARG A 138 -5.25 5.46 -38.64
C ARG A 138 -6.33 5.79 -37.62
N ARG A 139 -6.44 7.05 -37.20
CA ARG A 139 -7.35 7.53 -36.14
C ARG A 139 -7.19 6.77 -34.82
N THR A 140 -5.94 6.46 -34.45
CA THR A 140 -5.63 5.74 -33.21
C THR A 140 -4.78 6.58 -32.26
N ALA A 141 -4.97 6.39 -30.96
CA ALA A 141 -4.11 6.92 -29.92
C ALA A 141 -3.51 5.78 -29.08
N ARG A 142 -2.27 5.95 -28.62
CA ARG A 142 -1.59 5.08 -27.66
C ARG A 142 -1.11 5.93 -26.50
N ALA A 143 -1.41 5.49 -25.29
CA ALA A 143 -1.02 6.12 -24.03
C ALA A 143 -0.39 5.08 -23.10
#